data_AF-A0A7D8IWT5-F1
#
_entry.id   AF-A0A7D8IWT5-F1
#
_cell.length_a   1.000
_cell.length_b   1.000
_cell.length_c   1.000
_cell.angle_alpha   90.00
_cell.angle_beta   90.00
_cell.angle_gamma   90.00
#
_symmetry.space_group_name_H-M   'P 1'
#
loop_
_entity.id
_entity.type
_entity.pdbx_description
1 polymer ?
#
loop_
_entity_poly.entity_id
_entity_poly.type
_entity_poly.pdbx_seq_one_letter_code
_entity_poly.pdbx_strand_id
1 'polypeptide(L)'
;MKRAFIMVLDSFGIGATEDADRFGDVGSDTLGHIAEACAKGEADNGRKGPLNLPNLTRLGLVKAHEGSTGKIAAGMDGNADVIGAYAWAHELSSGKDTPSGHWEIAGVPVLFDWAISAITKTASRRNCWISW
;
A
#
# COMPACT_ATOMS: atom_id res chain seq x y z
N MET A 1 -10.20 11.13 22.89
CA MET A 1 -9.12 10.12 22.80
C MET A 1 -7.91 10.59 23.60
N LYS A 2 -7.20 9.69 24.32
CA LYS A 2 -5.98 10.05 25.08
C LYS A 2 -4.68 9.60 24.41
N ARG A 3 -4.74 8.62 23.49
CA ARG A 3 -3.58 8.02 22.81
C ARG A 3 -4.00 7.62 21.40
N ALA A 4 -3.07 7.71 20.47
CA ALA A 4 -3.16 7.19 19.11
C ALA A 4 -1.92 6.34 18.83
N PHE A 5 -2.09 5.26 18.06
CA PHE A 5 -0.99 4.40 17.60
C PHE A 5 -0.98 4.45 16.09
N ILE A 6 0.16 4.81 15.51
CA ILE A 6 0.35 4.84 14.06
C ILE A 6 1.29 3.68 13.72
N MET A 7 0.84 2.78 12.85
CA MET A 7 1.63 1.64 12.36
C MET A 7 1.86 1.82 10.87
N VAL A 8 3.14 1.94 10.47
CA VAL A 8 3.52 2.07 9.06
C VAL A 8 4.06 0.73 8.57
N LEU A 9 3.39 0.17 7.56
CA LEU A 9 3.91 -0.97 6.80
C LEU A 9 4.75 -0.43 5.66
N ASP A 10 6.05 -0.24 5.92
CA ASP A 10 6.93 0.43 4.95
C ASP A 10 6.98 -0.33 3.61
N SER A 11 6.94 0.42 2.52
CA SER A 11 6.86 -0.05 1.13
C SER A 11 5.61 -0.87 0.73
N PHE A 12 4.65 -1.07 1.64
CA PHE A 12 3.46 -1.88 1.38
C PHE A 12 2.34 -1.08 0.72
N GLY A 13 2.36 -1.05 -0.62
CA GLY A 13 1.36 -0.36 -1.41
C GLY A 13 0.17 -1.22 -1.85
N ILE A 14 -1.01 -0.61 -1.96
CA ILE A 14 -2.27 -1.29 -2.34
C ILE A 14 -2.77 -0.93 -3.76
N GLY A 15 -1.86 -0.54 -4.65
CA GLY A 15 -2.18 -0.17 -6.03
C GLY A 15 -1.45 1.08 -6.49
N ALA A 16 -1.41 1.27 -7.81
CA ALA A 16 -0.79 2.42 -8.44
C ALA A 16 -1.66 3.66 -8.23
N THR A 17 -1.01 4.81 -8.08
CA THR A 17 -1.67 6.12 -8.01
C THR A 17 -2.07 6.63 -9.40
N GLU A 18 -2.99 7.60 -9.48
CA GLU A 18 -3.41 8.22 -10.76
C GLU A 18 -2.26 8.86 -11.53
N ASP A 19 -1.20 9.26 -10.82
CA ASP A 19 -0.03 9.91 -11.39
C ASP A 19 1.18 8.98 -11.56
N ALA A 20 0.97 7.67 -11.49
CA ALA A 20 2.01 6.64 -11.62
C ALA A 20 2.84 6.76 -12.92
N ASP A 21 2.25 7.32 -13.99
CA ASP A 21 2.95 7.62 -15.25
C ASP A 21 4.16 8.52 -15.05
N ARG A 22 4.07 9.52 -14.17
CA ARG A 22 5.16 10.48 -13.89
C ARG A 22 6.37 9.81 -13.24
N PHE A 23 6.13 8.66 -12.60
CA PHE A 23 7.11 7.95 -11.79
C PHE A 23 7.57 6.63 -12.41
N GLY A 24 6.98 6.23 -13.54
CA GLY A 24 7.28 5.00 -14.25
C GLY A 24 6.69 3.74 -13.62
N ASP A 25 5.62 3.89 -12.81
CA ASP A 25 5.10 2.82 -11.93
C ASP A 25 3.68 2.36 -12.31
N VAL A 26 3.31 2.57 -13.58
CA VAL A 26 2.01 2.16 -14.12
C VAL A 26 1.82 0.66 -13.90
N GLY A 27 0.70 0.30 -13.28
CA GLY A 27 0.37 -1.10 -12.96
C GLY A 27 1.07 -1.66 -11.72
N SER A 28 1.77 -0.85 -10.93
CA SER A 28 2.30 -1.30 -9.64
C SER A 28 1.16 -1.65 -8.67
N ASP A 29 1.16 -2.87 -8.13
CA ASP A 29 0.22 -3.31 -7.10
C ASP A 29 0.93 -4.32 -6.19
N THR A 30 1.48 -3.85 -5.06
CA THR A 30 2.30 -4.70 -4.20
C THR A 30 1.47 -5.75 -3.47
N LEU A 31 0.35 -5.37 -2.86
CA LEU A 31 -0.58 -6.33 -2.27
C LEU A 31 -1.10 -7.32 -3.32
N GLY A 32 -1.56 -6.84 -4.48
CA GLY A 32 -2.07 -7.69 -5.54
C GLY A 32 -1.05 -8.71 -6.04
N HIS A 33 0.17 -8.28 -6.37
CA HIS A 33 1.24 -9.17 -6.84
C HIS A 33 1.69 -10.18 -5.76
N ILE A 34 1.78 -9.77 -4.49
CA ILE A 34 2.11 -10.70 -3.39
C ILE A 34 1.00 -11.74 -3.24
N ALA A 35 -0.27 -11.31 -3.24
CA ALA A 35 -1.41 -12.19 -3.12
C ALA A 35 -1.47 -13.20 -4.29
N GLU A 36 -1.18 -12.75 -5.51
CA GLU A 36 -1.11 -13.60 -6.71
C GLU A 36 0.02 -14.64 -6.60
N ALA A 37 1.25 -14.23 -6.28
CA ALA A 37 2.38 -15.13 -6.11
C ALA A 37 2.11 -16.18 -5.00
N CYS A 38 1.47 -15.75 -3.90
CA CYS A 38 1.02 -16.65 -2.85
C CYS A 38 -0.02 -17.66 -3.35
N ALA A 39 -1.06 -17.21 -4.06
CA ALA A 39 -2.11 -18.07 -4.59
C ALA A 39 -1.57 -19.11 -5.60
N LYS A 40 -0.52 -18.77 -6.36
CA LYS A 40 0.18 -19.68 -7.27
C LYS A 40 1.15 -20.65 -6.57
N GLY A 41 1.38 -20.48 -5.27
CA GLY A 41 2.34 -21.29 -4.50
C GLY A 41 3.81 -20.90 -4.73
N GLU A 42 4.07 -19.82 -5.46
CA GLU A 42 5.44 -19.33 -5.76
C GLU A 42 6.14 -18.81 -4.49
N ALA A 43 5.36 -18.44 -3.48
CA ALA A 43 5.82 -17.95 -2.17
C ALA A 43 5.65 -18.99 -1.04
N ASP A 44 5.63 -20.28 -1.35
CA ASP A 44 5.51 -21.37 -0.36
C ASP A 44 6.87 -21.68 0.31
N ASN A 45 7.39 -20.70 1.07
CA ASN A 45 8.60 -20.83 1.88
C ASN A 45 8.31 -20.46 3.34
N GLY A 46 8.23 -21.45 4.22
CA GLY A 46 7.80 -21.25 5.63
C GLY A 46 6.31 -20.89 5.80
N ARG A 47 5.57 -20.81 4.68
CA ARG A 47 4.12 -20.64 4.57
C ARG A 47 3.60 -21.49 3.42
N LYS A 48 2.28 -21.66 3.30
CA LYS A 48 1.65 -22.38 2.19
C LYS A 48 0.30 -21.78 1.80
N GLY A 49 -0.02 -21.80 0.51
CA GLY A 49 -1.34 -21.47 -0.02
C GLY A 49 -1.54 -19.96 -0.23
N PRO A 50 -2.78 -19.45 -0.25
CA PRO A 50 -3.06 -18.03 -0.43
C PRO A 50 -2.51 -17.14 0.71
N LEU A 51 -2.35 -15.85 0.44
CA LEU A 51 -2.00 -14.88 1.48
C LEU A 51 -3.14 -14.79 2.50
N ASN A 52 -2.84 -14.99 3.79
CA ASN A 52 -3.85 -15.04 4.85
C ASN A 52 -3.64 -13.89 5.85
N LEU A 53 -4.48 -12.86 5.76
CA LEU A 53 -4.43 -11.68 6.63
C LEU A 53 -5.81 -11.38 7.25
N PRO A 54 -6.35 -12.28 8.10
CA PRO A 54 -7.74 -12.20 8.55
C PRO A 54 -8.00 -10.93 9.38
N ASN A 55 -7.03 -10.51 10.18
CA ASN A 55 -7.16 -9.31 11.02
C ASN A 55 -7.15 -8.03 10.18
N LEU A 56 -6.20 -7.89 9.24
CA LEU A 56 -6.14 -6.71 8.36
C LEU A 56 -7.33 -6.66 7.40
N THR A 57 -7.83 -7.81 6.97
CA THR A 57 -9.05 -7.92 6.17
C THR A 57 -10.25 -7.37 6.94
N ARG A 58 -10.42 -7.75 8.22
CA ARG A 58 -11.45 -7.18 9.11
C ARG A 58 -11.25 -5.69 9.41
N LEU A 59 -10.02 -5.18 9.36
CA LEU A 59 -9.72 -3.74 9.46
C LEU A 59 -9.93 -2.99 8.14
N GLY A 60 -10.36 -3.66 7.07
CA GLY A 60 -10.74 -3.04 5.80
C GLY A 60 -9.63 -2.98 4.74
N LEU A 61 -8.51 -3.69 4.91
CA LEU A 61 -7.41 -3.71 3.93
C LEU A 61 -7.87 -4.12 2.52
N VAL A 62 -8.68 -5.18 2.42
CA VAL A 62 -9.15 -5.69 1.13
C VAL A 62 -10.09 -4.69 0.46
N LYS A 63 -10.93 -4.00 1.24
CA LYS A 63 -11.82 -2.95 0.72
C LYS A 63 -11.06 -1.71 0.25
N ALA A 64 -9.99 -1.33 0.95
CA ALA A 64 -9.12 -0.24 0.50
C ALA A 64 -8.40 -0.59 -0.81
N HIS A 65 -7.91 -1.83 -0.94
CA HIS A 65 -7.31 -2.34 -2.19
C HIS A 65 -8.31 -2.38 -3.33
N GLU A 66 -9.54 -2.87 -3.06
CA GLU A 66 -10.65 -2.87 -4.02
C GLU A 66 -10.99 -1.46 -4.48
N GLY A 67 -11.05 -0.48 -3.56
CA GLY A 67 -11.27 0.93 -3.90
C GLY A 67 -10.11 1.54 -4.71
N SER A 68 -8.87 1.16 -4.40
CA SER A 68 -7.67 1.65 -5.09
C SER A 68 -7.50 1.10 -6.49
N THR A 69 -7.85 -0.17 -6.73
CA THR A 69 -7.49 -0.89 -7.97
C THR A 69 -8.69 -1.34 -8.79
N GLY A 70 -9.90 -1.28 -8.21
CA GLY A 70 -11.12 -1.85 -8.78
C GLY A 70 -11.18 -3.38 -8.76
N LYS A 71 -10.28 -4.06 -8.02
CA LYS A 71 -10.14 -5.52 -8.00
C LYS A 71 -9.91 -6.03 -6.58
N ILE A 72 -10.30 -7.26 -6.30
CA ILE A 72 -9.96 -7.96 -5.06
C ILE A 72 -8.68 -8.76 -5.28
N ALA A 73 -7.69 -8.59 -4.40
CA ALA A 73 -6.44 -9.35 -4.42
C ALA A 73 -6.68 -10.88 -4.33
N ALA A 74 -5.87 -11.66 -5.05
CA ALA A 74 -6.09 -13.10 -5.21
C ALA A 74 -6.12 -13.87 -3.88
N GLY A 75 -7.16 -14.67 -3.66
CA GLY A 75 -7.33 -15.49 -2.47
C GLY A 75 -7.70 -14.73 -1.18
N MET A 76 -7.96 -13.43 -1.27
CA MET A 76 -8.43 -12.61 -0.16
C MET A 76 -9.96 -12.54 -0.12
N ASP A 77 -10.53 -12.34 1.06
CA ASP A 77 -11.98 -12.22 1.25
C ASP A 77 -12.46 -10.77 1.11
N GLY A 78 -13.17 -10.48 0.02
CA GLY A 78 -13.79 -9.18 -0.23
C GLY A 78 -15.10 -8.93 0.53
N ASN A 79 -15.65 -9.92 1.21
CA ASN A 79 -16.94 -9.84 1.92
C ASN A 79 -16.81 -9.90 3.45
N ALA A 80 -15.60 -9.74 3.97
CA ALA A 80 -15.37 -9.75 5.40
C ALA A 80 -16.15 -8.65 6.13
N ASP A 81 -16.60 -8.97 7.34
CA ASP A 81 -17.18 -8.03 8.29
C ASP A 81 -16.13 -7.00 8.74
N VAL A 82 -16.24 -5.78 8.20
CA VAL A 82 -15.31 -4.68 8.48
C VAL A 82 -15.66 -4.01 9.80
N ILE A 83 -14.71 -3.96 10.72
CA ILE A 83 -14.88 -3.45 12.09
C ILE A 83 -14.18 -2.11 12.36
N GLY A 84 -13.60 -1.49 11.34
CA GLY A 84 -12.86 -0.22 11.45
C GLY A 84 -13.07 0.69 10.24
N ALA A 85 -12.56 1.92 10.33
CA ALA A 85 -12.53 2.82 9.19
C ALA A 85 -11.35 2.46 8.27
N TYR A 86 -11.55 2.57 6.96
CA TYR A 86 -10.53 2.30 5.95
C TYR A 86 -10.59 3.34 4.84
N ALA A 87 -9.43 3.59 4.24
CA ALA A 87 -9.27 4.42 3.04
C ALA A 87 -8.02 3.97 2.26
N TRP A 88 -7.86 4.51 1.05
CA TRP A 88 -6.61 4.49 0.30
C TRP A 88 -6.16 5.94 0.10
N ALA A 89 -4.89 6.22 0.36
CA ALA A 89 -4.33 7.57 0.29
C ALA A 89 -3.49 7.75 -0.98
N HIS A 90 -3.70 8.88 -1.65
CA HIS A 90 -2.86 9.37 -2.74
C HIS A 90 -1.83 10.34 -2.18
N GLU A 91 -0.55 10.07 -2.40
CA GLU A 91 0.55 10.91 -1.90
C GLU A 91 0.59 12.24 -2.67
N LEU A 92 0.81 13.36 -1.97
CA LEU A 92 0.91 14.69 -2.56
C LEU A 92 2.36 15.10 -2.85
N SER A 93 3.31 14.60 -2.07
CA SER A 93 4.74 14.96 -2.11
C SER A 93 5.42 14.65 -3.45
N SER A 94 6.24 15.52 -4.00
CA SER A 94 6.88 15.31 -5.31
C SER A 94 7.76 14.06 -5.39
N GLY A 95 8.28 13.58 -4.26
CA GLY A 95 9.06 12.35 -4.12
C GLY A 95 8.22 11.09 -3.83
N LYS A 96 8.91 9.95 -3.73
CA LYS A 96 8.36 8.64 -3.31
C LYS A 96 9.32 7.90 -2.37
N ASP A 97 10.12 8.69 -1.67
CA ASP A 97 11.13 8.26 -0.73
C ASP A 97 10.56 8.18 0.69
N THR A 98 11.17 7.32 1.51
CA THR A 98 10.71 7.07 2.88
C THR A 98 10.55 8.36 3.70
N PRO A 99 11.50 9.32 3.68
CA PRO A 99 11.33 10.57 4.43
C PRO A 99 10.13 11.40 3.98
N SER A 100 9.93 11.59 2.66
CA SER A 100 8.81 12.39 2.13
C SER A 100 7.45 11.83 2.57
N GLY A 101 7.26 10.51 2.44
CA GLY A 101 6.03 9.86 2.89
C GLY A 101 5.79 9.97 4.39
N HIS A 102 6.85 9.83 5.21
CA HIS A 102 6.72 9.99 6.67
C HIS A 102 6.40 11.43 7.08
N TRP A 103 6.98 12.42 6.41
CA TRP A 103 6.68 13.84 6.66
C TRP A 103 5.26 14.18 6.25
N GLU A 104 4.77 13.65 5.13
CA GLU A 104 3.39 13.86 4.70
C GLU A 104 2.37 13.26 5.67
N ILE A 105 2.61 12.06 6.20
CA ILE A 105 1.78 11.45 7.26
C ILE A 105 1.74 12.35 8.51
N ALA A 106 2.84 13.04 8.82
CA ALA A 106 2.93 13.99 9.92
C ALA A 106 2.34 15.38 9.59
N GLY A 107 1.77 15.58 8.41
CA GLY A 107 1.14 16.83 7.96
C GLY A 107 2.07 17.81 7.24
N VAL A 108 3.24 17.34 6.78
CA VAL A 108 4.26 18.17 6.12
C VAL A 108 4.57 17.59 4.73
N PRO A 109 3.75 17.88 3.70
CA PRO A 109 4.00 17.38 2.35
C PRO A 109 5.24 18.05 1.73
N VAL A 110 6.07 17.26 1.05
CA VAL A 110 7.29 17.72 0.37
C VAL A 110 6.98 18.03 -1.08
N LEU A 111 6.61 19.27 -1.37
CA LEU A 111 6.14 19.68 -2.70
C LEU A 111 7.26 20.08 -3.68
N PHE A 112 8.52 19.77 -3.35
CA PHE A 112 9.69 20.11 -4.15
C PHE A 112 10.56 18.88 -4.38
N ASP A 113 11.26 18.86 -5.51
CA ASP A 113 12.22 17.79 -5.81
C ASP A 113 13.47 17.97 -4.97
N TRP A 114 13.92 16.89 -4.33
CA TRP A 114 15.15 16.88 -3.56
C TRP A 114 16.01 15.68 -3.96
N ALA A 115 17.31 15.91 -4.06
CA ALA A 115 18.22 14.96 -4.68
C ALA A 115 18.47 13.75 -3.76
N ILE A 116 17.97 12.59 -4.13
CA ILE A 116 18.55 11.31 -3.72
C ILE A 116 19.74 11.04 -4.63
N SER A 117 20.92 10.84 -4.04
CA SER A 117 22.12 10.48 -4.81
C SER A 117 21.84 9.24 -5.66
N ALA A 118 22.09 9.35 -6.96
CA ALA A 118 21.71 8.36 -7.96
C ALA A 118 22.44 7.03 -7.80
N ILE A 119 21.89 6.12 -6.98
CA ILE A 119 22.17 4.68 -7.04
C ILE A 119 20.90 3.87 -7.37
N THR A 120 19.69 4.42 -7.25
CA THR A 120 18.47 3.68 -7.61
C THR A 120 17.36 4.62 -8.09
N LYS A 121 17.15 4.66 -9.41
CA LYS A 121 16.13 5.50 -10.08
C LYS A 121 14.72 4.87 -10.10
N THR A 122 14.46 3.90 -9.22
CA THR A 122 13.22 3.12 -9.17
C THR A 122 12.77 2.92 -7.72
N ALA A 123 12.25 3.97 -7.09
CA ALA A 123 11.22 3.76 -6.06
C ALA A 123 9.88 3.49 -6.80
N SER A 124 8.75 3.16 -6.16
CA SER A 124 7.44 3.18 -6.83
C SER A 124 6.38 3.94 -6.03
N ARG A 125 5.58 4.82 -6.66
CA ARG A 125 4.44 5.50 -6.01
C ARG A 125 3.27 4.54 -5.89
N ARG A 126 2.74 4.36 -4.68
CA ARG A 126 1.66 3.41 -4.38
C ARG A 126 0.74 4.00 -3.34
N ASN A 127 -0.54 3.62 -3.39
CA ASN A 127 -1.47 4.00 -2.35
C ASN A 127 -1.07 3.36 -1.01
N CYS A 128 -1.06 4.18 0.05
CA CYS A 128 -0.86 3.71 1.43
C CYS A 128 -2.20 3.35 2.05
N TRP A 129 -2.20 2.25 2.83
CA TRP A 129 -3.33 1.87 3.66
C TRP A 129 -3.29 2.62 4.99
N ILE A 130 -4.37 3.32 5.32
CA ILE A 130 -4.56 3.98 6.61
C ILE A 130 -5.83 3.41 7.24
N SER A 131 -5.68 2.84 8.43
CA SER A 131 -6.78 2.35 9.26
C SER A 131 -6.78 3.12 10.58
N TRP A 132 -7.97 3.60 10.98
CA TRP A 132 -8.22 4.34 12.22
C TRP A 132 -9.03 3.49 13.20
#